data_AF-A0AAX1QLQ8-F1
#
_entry.id   AF-A0AAX1QLQ8-F1
#
_cell.length_a   1.000
_cell.length_b   1.000
_cell.length_c   1.000
_cell.angle_alpha   90.00
_cell.angle_beta   90.00
_cell.angle_gamma   90.00
#
_symmetry.space_group_name_H-M   'P 1'
#
loop_
_entity.id
_entity.type
_entity.pdbx_description
1 polymer ?
#
loop_
_entity_poly.entity_id
_entity_poly.type
_entity_poly.pdbx_seq_one_letter_code
_entity_poly.pdbx_strand_id
1 'polypeptide(L)'
;MDISDWLKIPAVISAFVVFSKFLYDIASGKRLKLREEYRFAKELLNDIKVGSLHPYAKEKGYQALVGTKNISIEEVEYILTLKEPVQCLNDYVLAREYLEKIESRGNTQLRFKAKYQSDRKRLILIIWYLFWYIAFAIIIASPCLVNYWHNFTPVDLLFLIVATFVTFAFPAWRSLKRAAMLVRGQNLVKNQRSHSWALVTQT
;
A
#
# COMPACT_ATOMS: atom_id res chain seq x y z
N MET A 1 -24.77 27.09 14.57
CA MET A 1 -23.73 26.04 14.59
C MET A 1 -22.48 26.72 15.12
N ASP A 2 -22.08 26.36 16.33
CA ASP A 2 -21.02 27.10 17.05
C ASP A 2 -19.64 26.73 16.51
N ILE A 3 -18.66 27.61 16.71
CA ILE A 3 -17.26 27.39 16.30
C ILE A 3 -16.71 26.09 16.90
N SER A 4 -17.19 25.71 18.10
CA SER A 4 -16.87 24.43 18.74
C SER A 4 -17.33 23.21 17.97
N ASP A 5 -18.39 23.29 17.16
CA ASP A 5 -18.90 22.16 16.38
C ASP A 5 -18.06 21.91 15.12
N TRP A 6 -17.53 22.98 14.51
CA TRP A 6 -16.60 22.88 13.39
C TRP A 6 -15.27 22.24 13.78
N LEU A 7 -14.83 22.42 15.02
CA LEU A 7 -13.57 21.86 15.53
C LEU A 7 -13.63 20.33 15.73
N LYS A 8 -14.83 19.75 15.89
CA LYS A 8 -15.03 18.32 16.16
C LYS A 8 -14.79 17.45 14.92
N ILE A 9 -15.08 17.96 13.73
CA ILE A 9 -14.92 17.25 12.45
C ILE A 9 -13.45 16.82 12.22
N PRO A 10 -12.45 17.72 12.27
CA PRO A 10 -11.05 17.32 12.11
C PRO A 10 -10.55 16.41 13.24
N ALA A 11 -11.07 16.54 14.46
CA ALA A 11 -10.72 15.66 15.58
C ALA A 11 -11.22 14.23 15.38
N VAL A 12 -12.42 14.05 14.83
CA VAL A 12 -12.95 12.73 14.49
C VAL A 12 -12.14 12.08 13.36
N ILE A 13 -11.79 12.86 12.33
CA ILE A 13 -10.96 12.36 11.22
C ILE A 13 -9.58 11.91 11.72
N SER A 14 -8.93 12.70 12.59
CA SER A 14 -7.62 12.36 13.12
C SER A 14 -7.65 11.12 14.01
N ALA A 15 -8.66 10.99 14.87
CA ALA A 15 -8.87 9.81 15.70
C ALA A 15 -9.07 8.53 14.87
N PHE A 16 -9.87 8.62 13.79
CA PHE A 16 -10.10 7.49 12.89
C PHE A 16 -8.83 7.05 12.15
N VAL A 17 -7.99 8.00 11.72
CA VAL A 17 -6.70 7.73 11.08
C VAL A 17 -5.74 7.05 12.07
N VAL A 18 -5.64 7.54 13.31
CA VAL A 18 -4.79 6.94 14.36
C VAL A 18 -5.26 5.54 14.69
N PHE A 19 -6.57 5.33 14.86
CA PHE A 19 -7.15 4.02 15.16
C PHE A 19 -6.91 3.01 14.04
N SER A 20 -7.08 3.44 12.78
CA SER A 20 -6.79 2.60 11.61
C SER A 20 -5.31 2.19 11.54
N LYS A 21 -4.39 3.11 11.86
CA LYS A 21 -2.95 2.81 11.92
C LYS A 21 -2.62 1.85 13.06
N PHE A 22 -3.22 2.03 14.23
CA PHE A 22 -3.00 1.18 15.39
C PHE A 22 -3.41 -0.27 15.14
N LEU A 23 -4.60 -0.50 14.54
CA LEU A 23 -5.04 -1.84 14.14
C LEU A 23 -4.09 -2.48 13.13
N TYR A 24 -3.57 -1.70 12.18
CA TYR A 24 -2.58 -2.19 11.21
C TYR A 24 -1.25 -2.57 11.87
N ASP A 25 -0.77 -1.79 12.84
CA ASP A 25 0.48 -2.05 13.55
C ASP A 25 0.39 -3.29 14.46
N ILE A 26 -0.75 -3.53 15.11
CA ILE A 26 -0.99 -4.75 15.91
C ILE A 26 -1.07 -5.98 15.02
N ALA A 27 -1.85 -5.92 13.94
CA ALA A 27 -2.03 -7.04 13.03
C ALA A 27 -0.72 -7.44 12.31
N SER A 28 0.29 -6.56 12.27
CA SER A 28 1.52 -6.78 11.53
C SER A 28 2.70 -7.37 12.32
N GLY A 29 2.58 -7.59 13.65
CA GLY A 29 3.53 -8.43 14.42
C GLY A 29 5.04 -8.13 14.21
N LYS A 30 5.38 -6.85 14.00
CA LYS A 30 6.54 -6.43 13.19
C LYS A 30 7.93 -6.94 13.61
N ARG A 31 8.24 -7.14 14.90
CA ARG A 31 9.64 -7.35 15.33
C ARG A 31 10.18 -8.77 15.16
N LEU A 32 9.41 -9.79 15.54
CA LEU A 32 9.82 -11.20 15.37
C LEU A 32 9.91 -11.57 13.89
N LYS A 33 8.94 -11.07 13.10
CA LYS A 33 8.87 -11.26 11.65
C LYS A 33 10.13 -10.78 10.91
N LEU A 34 10.68 -9.63 11.29
CA LEU A 34 11.85 -9.04 10.60
C LEU A 34 13.13 -9.88 10.74
N ARG A 35 13.34 -10.53 11.90
CA ARG A 35 14.52 -11.36 12.13
C ARG A 35 14.46 -12.64 11.28
N GLU A 36 13.28 -13.24 11.18
CA GLU A 36 13.04 -14.42 10.34
C GLU A 36 13.14 -14.08 8.86
N GLU A 37 12.53 -12.97 8.42
CA GLU A 37 12.64 -12.45 7.05
C GLU A 37 14.10 -12.22 6.66
N TYR A 38 14.90 -11.61 7.54
CA TYR A 38 16.33 -11.41 7.31
C TYR A 38 17.08 -12.74 7.17
N ARG A 39 16.85 -13.69 8.08
CA ARG A 39 17.53 -15.00 8.07
C ARG A 39 17.20 -15.76 6.78
N PHE A 40 15.92 -15.81 6.42
CA PHE A 40 15.45 -16.44 5.20
C PHE A 40 16.07 -15.79 3.95
N ALA A 41 16.04 -14.46 3.86
CA ALA A 41 16.62 -13.75 2.72
C ALA A 41 18.13 -13.99 2.59
N LYS A 42 18.86 -14.03 3.71
CA LYS A 42 20.29 -14.33 3.72
C LYS A 42 20.60 -15.74 3.25
N GLU A 43 19.88 -16.73 3.75
CA GLU A 43 20.05 -18.15 3.35
C GLU A 43 19.75 -18.30 1.85
N LEU A 44 18.59 -17.80 1.38
CA LEU A 44 18.20 -17.86 -0.03
C LEU A 44 19.23 -17.20 -0.97
N LEU A 45 19.70 -15.99 -0.65
CA LEU A 45 20.63 -15.28 -1.53
C LEU A 45 22.02 -15.94 -1.56
N ASN A 46 22.46 -16.53 -0.45
CA ASN A 46 23.69 -17.31 -0.42
C ASN A 46 23.57 -18.57 -1.28
N ASP A 47 22.47 -19.29 -1.12
CA ASP A 47 22.12 -20.49 -1.87
C ASP A 47 22.07 -20.24 -3.40
N ILE A 48 21.47 -19.12 -3.81
CA ILE A 48 21.45 -18.69 -5.21
C ILE A 48 22.87 -18.37 -5.72
N LYS A 49 23.71 -17.72 -4.90
CA LYS A 49 25.07 -17.35 -5.28
C LYS A 49 25.98 -18.56 -5.47
N VAL A 50 25.77 -19.62 -4.68
CA VAL A 50 26.52 -20.89 -4.80
C VAL A 50 26.11 -21.67 -6.07
N GLY A 51 24.95 -21.37 -6.65
CA GLY A 51 24.49 -21.98 -7.91
C GLY A 51 23.99 -23.42 -7.76
N SER A 52 23.80 -23.91 -6.53
CA SER A 52 23.37 -25.27 -6.20
C SER A 52 21.86 -25.46 -6.21
N LEU A 53 21.08 -24.39 -6.40
CA LEU A 53 19.62 -24.48 -6.36
C LEU A 53 19.01 -24.90 -7.69
N HIS A 54 18.21 -25.97 -7.63
CA HIS A 54 17.31 -26.33 -8.71
C HIS A 54 16.35 -25.16 -9.03
N PRO A 55 16.00 -24.91 -10.31
CA PRO A 55 15.11 -23.81 -10.71
C PRO A 55 13.79 -23.74 -9.93
N TYR A 56 13.21 -24.90 -9.61
CA TYR A 56 12.00 -24.99 -8.78
C TYR A 56 12.20 -24.43 -7.36
N ALA A 57 13.31 -24.77 -6.71
CA ALA A 57 13.63 -24.28 -5.37
C ALA A 57 13.90 -22.77 -5.39
N LYS A 58 14.58 -22.28 -6.43
CA LYS A 58 14.82 -20.86 -6.68
C LYS A 58 13.49 -20.09 -6.82
N GLU A 59 12.55 -20.62 -7.61
CA GLU A 59 11.23 -20.02 -7.78
C GLU A 59 10.45 -19.95 -6.45
N LYS A 60 10.42 -21.06 -5.70
CA LYS A 60 9.75 -21.11 -4.39
C LYS A 60 10.40 -20.16 -3.39
N GLY A 61 11.73 -20.05 -3.41
CA GLY A 61 12.49 -19.12 -2.60
C GLY A 61 12.07 -17.67 -2.85
N TYR A 62 12.03 -17.24 -4.11
CA TYR A 62 11.54 -15.90 -4.44
C TYR A 62 10.07 -15.68 -4.12
N GLN A 63 9.20 -16.67 -4.36
CA GLN A 63 7.78 -16.57 -3.97
C GLN A 63 7.61 -16.39 -2.45
N ALA A 64 8.44 -17.08 -1.66
CA ALA A 64 8.46 -16.95 -0.21
C ALA A 64 9.05 -15.61 0.24
N LEU A 65 10.11 -15.12 -0.42
CA LEU A 65 10.71 -13.81 -0.15
C LEU A 65 9.70 -12.67 -0.36
N VAL A 66 8.91 -12.77 -1.41
CA VAL A 66 7.92 -11.74 -1.79
C VAL A 66 6.60 -11.92 -1.04
N GLY A 67 6.31 -13.14 -0.57
CA GLY A 67 5.04 -13.50 0.06
C GLY A 67 3.86 -13.66 -0.92
N THR A 68 4.14 -13.92 -2.20
CA THR A 68 3.10 -14.16 -3.22
C THR A 68 3.59 -15.08 -4.33
N LYS A 69 2.66 -15.84 -4.92
CA LYS A 69 2.93 -16.73 -6.06
C LYS A 69 2.74 -16.04 -7.42
N ASN A 70 2.17 -14.84 -7.41
CA ASN A 70 1.68 -14.23 -8.65
C ASN A 70 2.75 -13.44 -9.41
N ILE A 71 3.99 -13.38 -8.95
CA ILE A 71 5.06 -12.55 -9.54
C ILE A 71 6.12 -13.44 -10.20
N SER A 72 6.62 -13.03 -11.37
CA SER A 72 7.65 -13.79 -12.09
C SER A 72 9.03 -13.58 -11.46
N ILE A 73 9.89 -14.59 -11.59
CA ILE A 73 11.26 -14.56 -11.05
C ILE A 73 12.05 -13.38 -11.62
N GLU A 74 11.94 -13.14 -12.93
CA GLU A 74 12.64 -12.06 -13.63
C GLU A 74 12.29 -10.67 -13.08
N GLU A 75 11.02 -10.44 -12.72
CA GLU A 75 10.59 -9.18 -12.10
C GLU A 75 11.20 -9.02 -10.70
N VAL A 76 11.23 -10.09 -9.90
CA VAL A 76 11.84 -10.07 -8.57
C VAL A 76 13.33 -9.78 -8.67
N GLU A 77 14.04 -10.50 -9.53
CA GLU A 77 15.47 -10.32 -9.76
C GLU A 77 15.78 -8.90 -10.20
N TYR A 78 15.01 -8.36 -11.15
CA TYR A 78 15.14 -6.97 -11.55
C TYR A 78 14.92 -6.00 -10.39
N ILE A 79 13.87 -6.17 -9.59
CA ILE A 79 13.57 -5.28 -8.45
C ILE A 79 14.67 -5.34 -7.38
N LEU A 80 15.28 -6.51 -7.16
CA LEU A 80 16.39 -6.67 -6.22
C LEU A 80 17.64 -5.89 -6.65
N THR A 81 17.78 -5.53 -7.94
CA THR A 81 18.86 -4.65 -8.42
C THR A 81 18.60 -3.16 -8.13
N LEU A 82 17.36 -2.77 -7.82
CA LEU A 82 17.00 -1.37 -7.62
C LEU A 82 17.51 -0.82 -6.29
N LYS A 83 17.62 0.51 -6.21
CA LYS A 83 17.87 1.21 -4.95
C LYS A 83 16.74 0.90 -3.97
N GLU A 84 17.09 0.51 -2.74
CA GLU A 84 16.14 0.12 -1.67
C GLU A 84 15.26 -1.08 -2.08
N PRO A 85 15.85 -2.26 -2.32
CA PRO A 85 15.16 -3.40 -2.93
C PRO A 85 14.00 -3.93 -2.08
N VAL A 86 14.13 -3.92 -0.75
CA VAL A 86 13.07 -4.35 0.18
C VAL A 86 11.82 -3.48 0.04
N GLN A 87 11.98 -2.16 -0.06
CA GLN A 87 10.86 -1.25 -0.24
C GLN A 87 10.26 -1.40 -1.64
N CYS A 88 11.12 -1.46 -2.67
CA CYS A 88 10.68 -1.62 -4.05
C CYS A 88 9.88 -2.91 -4.26
N LEU A 89 10.28 -4.02 -3.62
CA LEU A 89 9.58 -5.29 -3.73
C LEU A 89 8.18 -5.23 -3.11
N ASN A 90 8.07 -4.65 -1.91
CA ASN A 90 6.78 -4.44 -1.25
C ASN A 90 5.86 -3.51 -2.05
N ASP A 91 6.42 -2.44 -2.62
CA ASP A 91 5.67 -1.48 -3.43
C ASP A 91 5.22 -2.09 -4.75
N TYR A 92 6.04 -2.97 -5.35
CA TYR A 92 5.68 -3.71 -6.57
C TYR A 92 4.49 -4.65 -6.33
N VAL A 93 4.55 -5.47 -5.28
CA VAL A 93 3.47 -6.41 -4.93
C VAL A 93 2.11 -5.72 -4.85
N LEU A 94 2.09 -4.52 -4.27
CA LEU A 94 0.87 -3.77 -4.06
C LEU A 94 0.45 -2.97 -5.30
N ALA A 95 1.39 -2.37 -6.02
CA ALA A 95 1.11 -1.50 -7.16
C ALA A 95 0.98 -2.24 -8.50
N ARG A 96 1.28 -3.54 -8.55
CA ARG A 96 1.36 -4.33 -9.79
C ARG A 96 0.18 -4.15 -10.75
N GLU A 97 -1.05 -4.06 -10.24
CA GLU A 97 -2.23 -3.91 -11.09
C GLU A 97 -2.21 -2.61 -11.94
N TYR A 98 -1.43 -1.61 -11.52
CA TYR A 98 -1.25 -0.32 -12.19
C TYR A 98 0.01 -0.26 -13.07
N LEU A 99 0.90 -1.24 -12.94
CA LEU A 99 2.19 -1.27 -13.60
C LEU A 99 2.19 -2.26 -14.76
N GLU A 100 3.08 -2.02 -15.71
CA GLU A 100 3.41 -2.87 -16.84
C GLU A 100 4.93 -3.01 -16.95
N LYS A 101 5.38 -4.22 -17.29
CA LYS A 101 6.78 -4.50 -17.63
C LYS A 101 6.99 -4.06 -19.07
N ILE A 102 8.01 -3.24 -19.30
CA ILE A 102 8.47 -2.88 -20.64
C ILE A 102 9.88 -3.46 -20.78
N GLU A 103 10.03 -4.37 -21.73
CA GLU A 103 11.34 -4.87 -22.15
C GLU A 103 11.79 -4.04 -23.36
N SER A 104 12.83 -3.24 -23.20
CA SER A 104 13.41 -2.49 -24.30
C SER A 104 14.91 -2.71 -24.36
N ARG A 105 15.39 -3.36 -25.42
CA ARG A 105 16.82 -3.57 -25.74
C ARG A 105 17.67 -4.01 -24.53
N GLY A 106 17.21 -5.02 -23.80
CA GLY A 106 17.94 -5.59 -22.65
C GLY A 106 17.81 -4.81 -21.33
N ASN A 107 17.06 -3.70 -21.30
CA ASN A 107 16.76 -2.97 -20.07
C ASN A 107 15.30 -3.20 -19.68
N THR A 108 15.07 -4.03 -18.67
CA THR A 108 13.74 -4.20 -18.06
C THR A 108 13.38 -2.92 -17.32
N GLN A 109 12.21 -2.36 -17.59
CA GLN A 109 11.70 -1.20 -16.86
C GLN A 109 10.25 -1.45 -16.44
N LEU A 110 9.89 -0.88 -15.29
CA LEU A 110 8.50 -0.86 -14.83
C LEU A 110 7.93 0.50 -15.16
N ARG A 111 6.78 0.52 -15.82
CA ARG A 111 6.05 1.74 -16.15
C ARG A 111 4.61 1.61 -15.67
N PHE A 112 3.96 2.74 -15.45
CA PHE A 112 2.51 2.76 -15.33
C PHE A 112 1.84 2.42 -16.65
N LYS A 113 0.78 1.61 -16.61
CA LYS A 113 -0.09 1.36 -17.76
C LYS A 113 -0.53 2.66 -18.42
N ALA A 114 -0.77 2.66 -19.73
CA ALA A 114 -1.16 3.84 -20.51
C ALA A 114 -2.25 4.72 -19.84
N LYS A 115 -3.25 4.09 -19.21
CA LYS A 115 -4.32 4.77 -18.44
C LYS A 115 -3.81 5.65 -17.29
N TYR A 116 -2.69 5.28 -16.67
CA TYR A 116 -2.10 5.92 -15.49
C TYR A 116 -0.74 6.58 -15.78
N GLN A 117 -0.35 6.71 -17.05
CA GLN A 117 0.99 7.19 -17.42
C GLN A 117 1.23 8.66 -17.03
N SER A 118 0.19 9.50 -17.04
CA SER A 118 0.31 10.93 -16.71
C SER A 118 0.34 11.17 -15.21
N ASP A 119 1.37 11.89 -14.75
CA ASP A 119 1.59 12.26 -13.34
C ASP A 119 0.40 13.03 -12.76
N ARG A 120 -0.13 14.01 -13.52
CA ARG A 120 -1.30 14.81 -13.12
C ARG A 120 -2.54 13.94 -12.97
N LYS A 121 -2.79 13.03 -13.92
CA LYS A 121 -3.93 12.11 -13.85
C LYS A 121 -3.84 11.20 -12.63
N ARG A 122 -2.63 10.70 -12.30
CA ARG A 122 -2.43 9.90 -11.08
C ARG A 122 -2.70 10.71 -9.82
N LEU A 123 -2.21 11.95 -9.76
CA LEU A 123 -2.45 12.83 -8.60
C LEU A 123 -3.95 13.08 -8.40
N ILE A 124 -4.69 13.40 -9.47
CA ILE A 124 -6.14 13.59 -9.41
C ILE A 124 -6.85 12.33 -8.91
N LEU A 125 -6.45 11.15 -9.40
CA LEU A 125 -7.03 9.88 -8.93
C LEU A 125 -6.73 9.61 -7.46
N ILE A 126 -5.52 9.91 -6.98
CA ILE A 126 -5.15 9.78 -5.57
C ILE A 126 -6.03 10.70 -4.71
N ILE A 127 -6.15 11.98 -5.10
CA ILE A 127 -7.01 12.95 -4.41
C ILE A 127 -8.46 12.47 -4.41
N TRP A 128 -8.95 11.96 -5.53
CA TRP A 128 -10.31 11.43 -5.66
C TRP A 128 -10.57 10.25 -4.72
N TYR A 129 -9.66 9.28 -4.66
CA TYR A 129 -9.78 8.14 -3.74
C TYR A 129 -9.68 8.57 -2.27
N LEU A 130 -8.82 9.52 -1.94
CA LEU A 130 -8.72 10.08 -0.59
C LEU A 130 -9.98 10.85 -0.19
N PHE A 131 -10.56 11.60 -1.12
CA PHE A 131 -11.84 12.29 -0.92
C PHE A 131 -12.94 11.29 -0.56
N TRP A 132 -13.11 10.22 -1.32
CA TRP A 132 -14.10 9.18 -1.02
C TRP A 132 -13.83 8.45 0.31
N TYR A 133 -12.57 8.20 0.63
CA TYR A 133 -12.20 7.66 1.94
C TYR A 133 -12.67 8.56 3.08
N ILE A 134 -12.41 9.87 2.99
CA ILE A 134 -12.83 10.85 4.01
C ILE A 134 -14.36 10.94 4.06
N ALA A 135 -15.04 10.99 2.92
CA ALA A 135 -16.50 11.03 2.85
C ALA A 135 -17.12 9.81 3.56
N PHE A 136 -16.63 8.59 3.30
CA PHE A 136 -17.12 7.39 3.99
C PHE A 136 -16.77 7.39 5.47
N ALA A 137 -15.58 7.85 5.87
CA ALA A 137 -15.21 7.96 7.28
C ALA A 137 -16.15 8.91 8.05
N ILE A 138 -16.53 10.05 7.44
CA ILE A 138 -17.51 10.98 8.01
C ILE A 138 -18.88 10.31 8.14
N ILE A 139 -19.32 9.53 7.14
CA ILE A 139 -20.60 8.81 7.20
C ILE A 139 -20.59 7.78 8.34
N ILE A 140 -19.50 7.03 8.51
CA ILE A 140 -19.35 6.08 9.62
C ILE A 140 -19.41 6.79 10.98
N ALA A 141 -18.81 7.98 11.08
CA ALA A 141 -18.84 8.77 12.31
C ALA A 141 -20.15 9.58 12.50
N SER A 142 -21.00 9.65 11.48
CA SER A 142 -22.20 10.49 11.49
C SER A 142 -23.18 10.18 12.63
N PRO A 143 -23.42 8.92 13.06
CA PRO A 143 -24.31 8.66 14.18
C PRO A 143 -23.86 9.35 15.48
N CYS A 144 -22.55 9.39 15.73
CA CYS A 144 -21.99 10.09 16.88
C CYS A 144 -22.18 11.61 16.80
N LEU A 145 -22.10 12.18 15.60
CA LEU A 145 -22.31 13.62 15.38
C LEU A 145 -23.78 14.00 15.56
N VAL A 146 -24.70 13.22 14.96
CA VAL A 146 -26.15 13.48 15.01
C VAL A 146 -26.71 13.23 16.42
N ASN A 147 -26.13 12.29 17.17
CA ASN A 147 -26.53 12.03 18.55
C ASN A 147 -26.44 13.27 19.46
N TYR A 148 -25.53 14.19 19.17
CA TYR A 148 -25.41 15.44 19.92
C TYR A 148 -26.67 16.33 19.81
N TRP A 149 -27.36 16.32 18.68
CA TRP A 149 -28.57 17.13 18.48
C TRP A 149 -29.86 16.37 18.80
N HIS A 150 -29.91 15.08 18.50
CA HIS A 150 -31.14 14.28 18.62
C HIS A 150 -31.25 13.45 19.91
N ASN A 151 -30.19 13.37 20.73
CA ASN A 151 -30.16 12.61 21.99
C ASN A 151 -30.77 11.20 21.84
N PHE A 152 -30.23 10.40 20.92
CA PHE A 152 -30.72 9.04 20.69
C PHE A 152 -30.53 8.17 21.94
N THR A 153 -31.37 7.15 22.08
CA THR A 153 -31.13 6.13 23.10
C THR A 153 -29.82 5.38 22.80
N PRO A 154 -29.12 4.84 23.82
CA PRO A 154 -27.87 4.11 23.60
C PRO A 154 -28.02 2.92 22.64
N VAL A 155 -29.19 2.28 22.64
CA VAL A 155 -29.50 1.14 21.76
C VAL A 155 -29.63 1.60 20.30
N ASP A 156 -30.37 2.69 20.06
CA ASP A 156 -30.53 3.26 18.71
C ASP A 156 -29.19 3.76 18.15
N LEU A 157 -28.38 4.40 19.01
CA LEU A 157 -27.04 4.84 18.64
C LEU A 157 -26.13 3.68 18.24
N LEU A 158 -26.12 2.61 19.02
CA LEU A 158 -25.32 1.41 18.72
C LEU A 158 -25.77 0.79 17.40
N PHE A 159 -27.09 0.68 17.19
CA PHE A 159 -27.66 0.17 15.94
C PHE A 159 -27.20 0.99 14.72
N LEU A 160 -27.26 2.32 14.81
CA LEU A 160 -26.82 3.22 13.74
C LEU A 160 -25.31 3.12 13.47
N ILE A 161 -24.48 3.00 14.51
CA ILE A 161 -23.02 2.81 14.37
C ILE A 161 -22.73 1.49 13.64
N VAL A 162 -23.37 0.39 14.05
CA VAL A 162 -23.18 -0.91 13.40
C VAL A 162 -23.65 -0.87 11.95
N ALA A 163 -24.82 -0.28 11.69
CA ALA A 163 -25.38 -0.16 10.34
C ALA A 163 -24.46 0.64 9.40
N THR A 164 -23.97 1.80 9.85
CA THR A 164 -23.05 2.64 9.06
C THR A 164 -21.68 1.99 8.89
N PHE A 165 -21.16 1.31 9.91
CA PHE A 165 -19.89 0.60 9.82
C PHE A 165 -19.95 -0.55 8.81
N VAL A 166 -20.96 -1.43 8.89
CA VAL A 166 -21.10 -2.58 7.98
C VAL A 166 -21.24 -2.14 6.52
N THR A 167 -21.94 -1.02 6.28
CA THR A 167 -22.19 -0.51 4.92
C THR A 167 -20.99 0.23 4.34
N PHE A 168 -20.30 1.07 5.13
CA PHE A 168 -19.30 2.01 4.60
C PHE A 168 -17.84 1.68 4.95
N ALA A 169 -17.56 0.77 5.88
CA ALA A 169 -16.17 0.43 6.24
C ALA A 169 -15.41 -0.21 5.07
N PHE A 170 -16.03 -1.14 4.33
CA PHE A 170 -15.38 -1.78 3.19
C PHE A 170 -15.12 -0.81 2.01
N PRO A 171 -16.07 0.03 1.58
CA PRO A 171 -15.81 1.11 0.61
C PRO A 171 -14.72 2.10 1.03
N ALA A 172 -14.68 2.48 2.30
CA ALA A 172 -13.63 3.35 2.86
C ALA A 172 -12.25 2.69 2.72
N TRP A 173 -12.12 1.45 3.20
CA TRP A 173 -10.88 0.67 3.11
C TRP A 173 -10.43 0.49 1.66
N ARG A 174 -11.35 0.14 0.75
CA ARG A 174 -11.06 -0.04 -0.67
C ARG A 174 -10.52 1.25 -1.30
N SER A 175 -11.11 2.40 -0.99
CA SER A 175 -10.67 3.71 -1.49
C SER A 175 -9.25 4.05 -1.02
N LEU A 176 -8.99 3.90 0.28
CA LEU A 176 -7.66 4.12 0.85
C LEU A 176 -6.61 3.18 0.24
N LYS A 177 -6.94 1.89 0.11
CA LYS A 177 -6.05 0.88 -0.49
C LYS A 177 -5.65 1.25 -1.92
N ARG A 178 -6.60 1.70 -2.74
CA ARG A 178 -6.35 2.12 -4.14
C ARG A 178 -5.43 3.34 -4.22
N ALA A 179 -5.65 4.34 -3.36
CA ALA A 179 -4.76 5.50 -3.27
C ALA A 179 -3.33 5.08 -2.87
N ALA A 180 -3.20 4.23 -1.84
CA ALA A 180 -1.92 3.75 -1.35
C ALA A 180 -1.15 2.96 -2.43
N MET A 181 -1.82 2.09 -3.19
CA MET A 181 -1.22 1.32 -4.28
C MET A 181 -0.66 2.24 -5.39
N LEU A 182 -1.40 3.31 -5.76
CA LEU A 182 -0.93 4.29 -6.73
C LEU A 182 0.32 5.04 -6.24
N VAL A 183 0.35 5.47 -4.98
CA VAL A 183 1.51 6.17 -4.37
C VAL A 183 2.73 5.25 -4.32
N ARG A 184 2.55 3.99 -3.91
CA ARG A 184 3.64 2.99 -3.89
C ARG A 184 4.21 2.74 -5.28
N GLY A 185 3.35 2.65 -6.30
CA GLY A 185 3.81 2.58 -7.69
C GLY A 185 4.64 3.79 -8.12
N GLN A 186 4.29 5.00 -7.63
CA GLN A 186 5.06 6.21 -7.94
C GLN A 186 6.44 6.16 -7.29
N ASN A 187 6.53 5.71 -6.04
CA ASN A 187 7.80 5.54 -5.33
C ASN A 187 8.71 4.53 -6.05
N LEU A 188 8.16 3.38 -6.48
CA LEU A 188 8.91 2.37 -7.22
C LEU A 188 9.50 2.94 -8.52
N VAL A 189 8.67 3.59 -9.35
CA VAL A 189 9.13 4.18 -10.62
C VAL A 189 10.15 5.31 -10.39
N LYS A 190 10.02 6.06 -9.30
CA LYS A 190 11.00 7.09 -8.92
C LYS A 190 12.33 6.47 -8.52
N ASN A 191 12.33 5.40 -7.72
CA ASN A 191 13.55 4.70 -7.31
C ASN A 191 14.30 4.08 -8.50
N GLN A 192 13.57 3.58 -9.52
CA GLN A 192 14.18 3.13 -10.78
C GLN A 192 14.94 4.23 -11.50
N ARG A 193 14.37 5.44 -11.58
CA ARG A 193 15.05 6.58 -12.20
C ARG A 193 16.33 6.92 -11.45
N SER A 194 16.29 6.97 -10.12
CA SER A 194 17.49 7.24 -9.30
C SER A 194 18.60 6.21 -9.52
N HIS A 195 18.26 4.92 -9.66
CA HIS A 195 19.25 3.88 -10.00
C HIS A 195 19.85 4.10 -11.41
N SER A 196 19.02 4.41 -12.40
CA SER A 196 19.52 4.67 -13.77
C SER A 196 20.47 5.88 -13.85
N TRP A 197 20.19 6.96 -13.09
CA TRP A 197 21.07 8.13 -13.03
C TRP A 197 22.42 7.83 -12.37
N ALA A 198 22.45 7.00 -11.33
CA ALA A 198 23.69 6.62 -10.66
C ALA A 198 24.66 5.88 -11.61
N LEU A 199 24.13 5.03 -12.49
CA LEU A 199 24.92 4.34 -13.52
C LEU A 199 25.52 5.31 -14.55
N VAL A 200 24.79 6.37 -14.92
CA VAL A 200 25.24 7.38 -15.89
C VAL A 200 26.31 8.31 -15.32
N THR A 201 26.30 8.56 -14.00
CA THR A 201 27.30 9.42 -13.35
C THR A 201 28.62 8.71 -12.99
N GLN A 202 28.66 7.38 -13.13
CA GLN A 202 29.86 6.55 -12.85
C GLN A 202 30.68 6.24 -14.11
N THR A 203 30.22 6.68 -15.28
CA THR A 203 30.93 6.65 -16.57
C THR A 203 31.52 8.01 -16.89
#